data_AF-E9F602-F1
#
_entry.id   AF-E9F602-F1
#
_cell.length_a   1.000
_cell.length_b   1.000
_cell.length_c   1.000
_cell.angle_alpha   90.00
_cell.angle_beta   90.00
_cell.angle_gamma   90.00
#
_symmetry.space_group_name_H-M   'P 1'
#
loop_
_entity.id
_entity.type
_entity.pdbx_description
1 polymer ?
#
loop_
_entity_poly.entity_id
_entity_poly.type
_entity_poly.pdbx_seq_one_letter_code
_entity_poly.pdbx_strand_id
1 'polypeptide(L)'
;MKFTASIAALVLLQGFAMALPQQPGVQAVGENRLPLTYPRAKAPHKGGSCKPKRPTPDVPGIPNNGTQPGDNPTKPSPPNETGGRDPGEMVDDYPDKNKCGQIDSNDLTACQCTGFAAFRAVKRMGVTNFKDLGPWGDAKNWAGNARAKGLTVNNTAAPGAIACSGEGTYGHVGFVHAVDGGQITMEDYNGFGGNEKYGHGEVSAARYSFIHL
;
A
#
# COMPACT_ATOMS: atom_id res chain seq x y z
N MET A 1 6.65 -8.72 -90.41
CA MET A 1 5.55 -7.75 -90.62
C MET A 1 4.53 -8.03 -89.53
N LYS A 2 4.52 -7.29 -88.41
CA LYS A 2 3.74 -6.06 -88.14
C LYS A 2 2.21 -6.23 -88.29
N PHE A 3 1.50 -5.59 -87.35
CA PHE A 3 0.06 -5.27 -87.26
C PHE A 3 -0.74 -6.16 -86.26
N THR A 4 -0.93 -5.70 -85.01
CA THR A 4 -2.03 -4.82 -84.47
C THR A 4 -3.33 -5.60 -84.27
N ALA A 5 -4.24 -5.32 -83.34
CA ALA A 5 -4.35 -4.45 -82.17
C ALA A 5 -5.63 -4.90 -81.41
N SER A 6 -5.80 -4.35 -80.21
CA SER A 6 -6.95 -4.38 -79.30
C SER A 6 -8.34 -4.53 -79.91
N ILE A 7 -9.20 -5.26 -79.19
CA ILE A 7 -10.61 -4.90 -79.01
C ILE A 7 -10.91 -4.80 -77.52
N ALA A 8 -11.35 -3.60 -77.15
CA ALA A 8 -11.86 -3.24 -75.85
C ALA A 8 -13.17 -4.00 -75.55
N ALA A 9 -13.29 -4.52 -74.33
CA ALA A 9 -14.59 -4.83 -73.72
C ALA A 9 -14.73 -3.93 -72.49
N LEU A 10 -15.44 -2.83 -72.71
CA LEU A 10 -15.93 -1.91 -71.71
C LEU A 10 -17.05 -2.64 -70.94
N VAL A 11 -16.80 -3.05 -69.69
CA VAL A 11 -17.87 -3.48 -68.77
C VAL A 11 -17.81 -2.57 -67.55
N LEU A 12 -18.71 -1.59 -67.58
CA LEU A 12 -19.09 -0.78 -66.42
C LEU A 12 -19.90 -1.65 -65.46
N LEU A 13 -19.31 -2.01 -64.32
CA LEU A 13 -20.09 -2.37 -63.13
C LEU A 13 -19.51 -1.68 -61.90
N GLN A 14 -20.18 -0.56 -61.57
CA GLN A 14 -20.67 -0.20 -60.24
C GLN A 14 -19.74 -0.49 -59.06
N GLY A 15 -19.19 0.61 -58.53
CA GLY A 15 -18.37 0.61 -57.33
C GLY A 15 -19.08 0.00 -56.13
N PHE A 16 -18.40 -0.96 -55.52
CA PHE A 16 -18.52 -1.22 -54.10
C PHE A 16 -17.29 -0.60 -53.43
N ALA A 17 -17.49 0.56 -52.81
CA ALA A 17 -16.54 1.08 -51.85
C ALA A 17 -16.49 0.09 -50.68
N MET A 18 -15.40 -0.69 -50.61
CA MET A 18 -15.03 -1.39 -49.39
C MET A 18 -14.77 -0.33 -48.32
N ALA A 19 -15.77 -0.05 -47.50
CA ALA A 19 -15.59 0.74 -46.29
C ALA A 19 -14.63 -0.03 -45.38
N LEU A 20 -13.39 0.45 -45.29
CA LEU A 20 -12.48 0.10 -44.20
C LEU A 20 -13.22 0.30 -42.88
N PRO A 21 -13.15 -0.64 -41.91
CA PRO A 21 -13.62 -0.35 -40.57
C PRO A 21 -12.77 0.81 -40.04
N GLN A 22 -13.40 1.98 -39.92
CA GLN A 22 -12.85 3.13 -39.22
C GLN A 22 -12.45 2.66 -37.83
N GLN A 23 -11.18 2.82 -37.48
CA GLN A 23 -10.73 2.67 -36.10
C GLN A 23 -11.62 3.59 -35.24
N PRO A 24 -12.31 3.09 -34.20
CA PRO A 24 -13.06 3.96 -33.31
C PRO A 24 -12.06 4.91 -32.67
N GLY A 25 -12.31 6.20 -32.89
CA GLY A 25 -11.46 7.29 -32.46
C GLY A 25 -11.18 7.23 -30.97
N VAL A 26 -10.00 7.73 -30.61
CA VAL A 26 -9.64 8.12 -29.25
C VAL A 26 -10.65 9.18 -28.81
N GLN A 27 -11.71 8.74 -28.14
CA GLN A 27 -12.67 9.62 -27.51
C GLN A 27 -12.14 9.93 -26.12
N ALA A 28 -12.03 11.23 -25.85
CA ALA A 28 -11.48 11.81 -24.64
C ALA A 28 -11.98 11.10 -23.37
N VAL A 29 -11.06 10.99 -22.40
CA VAL A 29 -11.27 10.48 -21.04
C VAL A 29 -12.43 11.23 -20.39
N GLY A 30 -13.62 10.66 -20.49
CA GLY A 30 -14.81 11.10 -19.78
C GLY A 30 -14.78 10.56 -18.37
N GLU A 31 -14.82 11.46 -17.39
CA GLU A 31 -14.92 11.19 -15.97
C GLU A 31 -16.22 10.42 -15.63
N ASN A 32 -16.21 9.10 -15.78
CA ASN A 32 -17.21 8.25 -15.15
C ASN A 32 -16.69 7.77 -13.79
N ARG A 33 -16.72 8.69 -12.82
CA ARG A 33 -16.69 8.35 -11.40
C ARG A 33 -17.93 7.50 -11.09
N LEU A 34 -17.76 6.19 -10.98
CA LEU A 34 -18.73 5.36 -10.25
C LEU A 34 -18.79 5.89 -8.81
N PRO A 35 -19.98 6.15 -8.24
CA PRO A 35 -20.09 6.62 -6.88
C PRO A 35 -19.69 5.49 -5.93
N LEU A 36 -18.67 5.74 -5.09
CA LEU A 36 -18.32 4.90 -3.95
C LEU A 36 -19.44 4.95 -2.89
N THR A 37 -20.59 4.34 -3.15
CA THR A 37 -21.60 4.10 -2.11
C THR A 37 -21.38 2.72 -1.53
N TYR A 38 -20.47 2.62 -0.55
CA TYR A 38 -20.44 1.48 0.35
C TYR A 38 -21.65 1.55 1.30
N PRO A 39 -22.28 0.40 1.64
CA PRO A 39 -23.30 0.38 2.67
C PRO A 39 -22.69 0.89 3.99
N ARG A 40 -23.38 1.86 4.58
CA ARG A 40 -22.99 2.52 5.84
C ARG A 40 -22.84 1.48 6.96
N ALA A 41 -21.61 1.08 7.25
CA ALA A 41 -21.30 0.43 8.51
C ALA A 41 -21.75 1.34 9.66
N LYS A 42 -22.32 0.73 10.71
CA LYS A 42 -22.84 1.45 11.88
C LYS A 42 -21.76 2.39 12.45
N ALA A 43 -22.20 3.56 12.91
CA ALA A 43 -21.31 4.63 13.38
C ALA A 43 -20.26 4.10 14.37
N PRO A 44 -18.96 4.38 14.15
CA PRO A 44 -17.93 3.88 15.04
C PRO A 44 -17.98 4.60 16.38
N HIS A 45 -17.79 3.84 17.45
CA HIS A 45 -17.41 4.36 18.76
C HIS A 45 -16.17 5.25 18.61
N LYS A 46 -16.06 6.31 19.42
CA LYS A 46 -14.91 7.23 19.45
C LYS A 46 -13.64 6.51 19.92
N GLY A 47 -13.07 5.64 19.09
CA GLY A 47 -11.80 4.97 19.30
C GLY A 47 -10.66 5.94 18.99
N GLY A 48 -9.71 6.07 19.92
CA GLY A 48 -8.60 7.02 19.80
C GLY A 48 -7.84 6.85 18.49
N SER A 49 -7.73 7.95 17.74
CA SER A 49 -7.00 8.06 16.46
C SER A 49 -5.58 7.49 16.53
N CYS A 50 -5.04 7.02 15.40
CA CYS A 50 -3.62 6.67 15.18
C CYS A 50 -2.63 7.85 15.36
N LYS A 51 -2.95 8.80 16.24
CA LYS A 51 -2.08 9.90 16.59
C LYS A 51 -0.99 9.38 17.54
N PRO A 52 0.28 9.70 17.27
CA PRO A 52 1.31 9.60 18.27
C PRO A 52 0.86 10.37 19.51
N LYS A 53 0.94 9.79 20.72
CA LYS A 53 0.86 10.64 21.91
C LYS A 53 2.11 11.52 21.85
N ARG A 54 1.92 12.85 21.87
CA ARG A 54 3.04 13.79 22.00
C ARG A 54 3.92 13.31 23.17
N PRO A 55 5.23 13.12 22.98
CA PRO A 55 6.14 12.90 24.11
C PRO A 55 5.91 14.03 25.11
N THR A 56 5.64 13.71 26.37
CA THR A 56 5.75 14.70 27.44
C THR A 56 7.15 15.31 27.36
N PRO A 57 7.33 16.64 27.53
CA PRO A 57 8.66 17.22 27.50
C PRO A 57 9.49 16.61 28.64
N ASP A 58 10.37 15.66 28.30
CA ASP A 58 11.37 15.16 29.23
C ASP A 58 12.51 16.18 29.33
N VAL A 59 13.02 16.31 30.54
CA VAL A 59 14.04 17.28 31.00
C VAL A 59 15.34 17.17 30.18
N PRO A 60 16.07 18.27 29.88
CA PRO A 60 17.23 18.24 29.00
C PRO A 60 18.42 17.45 29.59
N GLY A 61 18.87 16.41 28.88
CA GLY A 61 20.13 15.71 29.12
C GLY A 61 21.08 15.83 27.92
N ILE A 62 22.19 16.57 28.15
CA ILE A 62 23.54 16.58 27.57
C ILE A 62 23.77 16.05 26.11
N PRO A 63 24.44 16.82 25.22
CA PRO A 63 24.67 16.45 23.82
C PRO A 63 25.93 15.59 23.62
N ASN A 64 25.87 14.62 22.70
CA ASN A 64 27.06 13.96 22.16
C ASN A 64 27.18 14.28 20.66
N ASN A 65 28.30 14.95 20.35
CA ASN A 65 28.76 15.39 19.04
C ASN A 65 29.54 14.26 18.33
N GLY A 66 29.40 14.13 17.01
CA GLY A 66 30.14 13.13 16.22
C GLY A 66 29.84 13.13 14.71
N THR A 67 30.28 14.18 14.02
CA THR A 67 30.84 14.27 12.64
C THR A 67 30.62 13.16 11.58
N GLN A 68 30.07 13.55 10.40
CA GLN A 68 30.21 12.93 9.05
C GLN A 68 31.55 13.36 8.40
N PRO A 69 32.15 12.77 7.31
CA PRO A 69 31.51 12.07 6.16
C PRO A 69 32.28 10.89 5.49
N GLY A 70 31.63 10.13 4.58
CA GLY A 70 32.30 9.44 3.45
C GLY A 70 31.81 8.04 3.04
N ASP A 71 31.39 7.95 1.77
CA ASP A 71 31.40 6.82 0.81
C ASP A 71 30.52 5.55 1.01
N ASN A 72 29.59 5.36 0.06
CA ASN A 72 28.71 4.21 -0.10
C ASN A 72 29.46 3.00 -0.67
N PRO A 73 29.32 1.82 -0.04
CA PRO A 73 28.94 0.61 -0.78
C PRO A 73 27.79 -0.15 -0.09
N THR A 74 27.01 -0.87 -0.90
CA THR A 74 25.86 -1.72 -0.50
C THR A 74 26.19 -2.61 0.70
N LYS A 75 25.70 -2.24 1.89
CA LYS A 75 25.95 -2.98 3.13
C LYS A 75 24.84 -4.02 3.35
N PRO A 76 25.16 -5.31 3.54
CA PRO A 76 24.18 -6.30 3.99
C PRO A 76 23.62 -5.89 5.36
N SER A 77 22.31 -6.08 5.53
CA SER A 77 21.55 -5.66 6.70
C SER A 77 22.23 -6.06 8.02
N PRO A 78 22.36 -5.16 9.01
CA PRO A 78 22.93 -5.51 10.30
C PRO A 78 22.02 -6.51 11.05
N PRO A 79 22.59 -7.36 11.92
CA PRO A 79 21.82 -8.28 12.74
C PRO A 79 20.86 -7.52 13.66
N ASN A 80 19.71 -8.13 13.89
CA ASN A 80 18.62 -7.64 14.70
C ASN A 80 19.02 -7.51 16.19
N GLU A 81 19.53 -6.34 16.58
CA GLU A 81 19.98 -6.05 17.95
C GLU A 81 18.83 -5.83 18.96
N THR A 82 17.56 -6.02 18.56
CA THR A 82 16.40 -5.93 19.47
C THR A 82 15.66 -7.25 19.69
N GLY A 83 16.20 -8.38 19.20
CA GLY A 83 15.59 -9.70 19.42
C GLY A 83 14.20 -9.84 18.79
N GLY A 84 13.86 -8.99 17.80
CA GLY A 84 12.63 -9.10 17.03
C GLY A 84 12.62 -10.36 16.17
N ARG A 85 11.45 -10.79 15.72
CA ARG A 85 11.38 -11.84 14.67
C ARG A 85 12.01 -11.29 13.39
N ASP A 86 12.69 -12.14 12.63
CA ASP A 86 13.16 -11.82 11.29
C ASP A 86 11.97 -11.28 10.46
N PRO A 87 12.03 -10.02 9.98
CA PRO A 87 10.95 -9.42 9.20
C PRO A 87 10.79 -10.05 7.81
N GLY A 88 11.64 -11.00 7.41
CA GLY A 88 11.62 -11.69 6.13
C GLY A 88 12.06 -10.79 4.97
N GLU A 89 12.09 -11.32 3.74
CA GLU A 89 12.50 -10.53 2.57
C GLU A 89 11.50 -9.40 2.23
N MET A 90 12.01 -8.26 1.77
CA MET A 90 11.19 -7.15 1.31
C MET A 90 10.75 -7.36 -0.15
N VAL A 91 9.65 -8.10 -0.33
CA VAL A 91 9.17 -8.56 -1.64
C VAL A 91 7.65 -8.49 -1.75
N ASP A 92 7.15 -8.23 -2.94
CA ASP A 92 5.72 -8.30 -3.26
C ASP A 92 5.22 -9.75 -3.43
N ASP A 93 5.04 -10.42 -2.31
CA ASP A 93 4.48 -11.75 -2.16
C ASP A 93 2.99 -11.74 -1.75
N TYR A 94 2.31 -10.60 -1.92
CA TYR A 94 0.90 -10.46 -1.55
C TYR A 94 0.01 -11.31 -2.47
N PRO A 95 -0.75 -12.31 -1.96
CA PRO A 95 -1.50 -13.25 -2.80
C PRO A 95 -2.58 -12.59 -3.65
N ASP A 96 -3.15 -11.48 -3.15
CA ASP A 96 -4.30 -10.80 -3.74
C ASP A 96 -3.91 -9.55 -4.55
N LYS A 97 -2.63 -9.40 -4.90
CA LYS A 97 -2.11 -8.25 -5.69
C LYS A 97 -2.74 -8.01 -7.06
N ASN A 98 -3.43 -9.02 -7.61
CA ASN A 98 -4.13 -8.94 -8.90
C ASN A 98 -5.66 -8.88 -8.74
N LYS A 99 -6.17 -8.65 -7.52
CA LYS A 99 -7.61 -8.68 -7.20
C LYS A 99 -8.08 -7.35 -6.61
N CYS A 100 -7.48 -6.24 -7.01
CA CYS A 100 -7.75 -4.93 -6.43
C CYS A 100 -9.25 -4.60 -6.44
N GLY A 101 -9.72 -4.03 -5.33
CA GLY A 101 -11.15 -3.73 -5.11
C GLY A 101 -12.00 -4.91 -4.64
N GLN A 102 -11.48 -6.15 -4.66
CA GLN A 102 -12.14 -7.32 -4.07
C GLN A 102 -11.82 -7.44 -2.58
N ILE A 103 -12.52 -8.32 -1.88
CA ILE A 103 -12.22 -8.67 -0.49
C ILE A 103 -11.16 -9.78 -0.45
N ASP A 104 -10.12 -9.58 0.37
CA ASP A 104 -8.99 -10.48 0.57
C ASP A 104 -9.29 -11.56 1.62
N SER A 105 -8.32 -12.44 1.89
CA SER A 105 -8.47 -13.50 2.90
C SER A 105 -8.65 -13.00 4.34
N ASN A 106 -8.38 -11.72 4.62
CA ASN A 106 -8.50 -11.05 5.91
C ASN A 106 -9.75 -10.17 6.03
N ASP A 107 -10.72 -10.30 5.11
CA ASP A 107 -11.94 -9.49 5.02
C ASP A 107 -11.67 -7.98 4.83
N LEU A 108 -10.55 -7.65 4.18
CA LEU A 108 -10.15 -6.29 3.84
C LEU A 108 -10.07 -6.12 2.32
N THR A 109 -10.07 -4.89 1.84
CA THR A 109 -9.99 -4.64 0.39
C THR A 109 -8.58 -4.95 -0.12
N ALA A 110 -8.48 -5.84 -1.10
CA ALA A 110 -7.25 -6.18 -1.78
C ALA A 110 -6.60 -4.96 -2.45
N CYS A 111 -5.28 -5.01 -2.55
CA CYS A 111 -4.39 -3.91 -2.99
C CYS A 111 -4.43 -2.62 -2.16
N GLN A 112 -5.13 -2.58 -1.02
CA GLN A 112 -5.10 -1.46 -0.09
C GLN A 112 -4.07 -1.69 1.03
N CYS A 113 -3.66 -0.60 1.68
CA CYS A 113 -2.68 -0.64 2.77
C CYS A 113 -3.11 -1.57 3.92
N THR A 114 -4.41 -1.58 4.23
CA THR A 114 -5.02 -2.42 5.27
C THR A 114 -4.90 -3.91 4.97
N GLY A 115 -5.29 -4.35 3.77
CA GLY A 115 -5.21 -5.77 3.39
C GLY A 115 -3.79 -6.30 3.37
N PHE A 116 -2.85 -5.51 2.84
CA PHE A 116 -1.43 -5.87 2.85
C PHE A 116 -0.85 -5.95 4.28
N ALA A 117 -1.12 -4.97 5.14
CA ALA A 117 -0.66 -4.98 6.52
C ALA A 117 -1.21 -6.18 7.30
N ALA A 118 -2.48 -6.54 7.08
CA ALA A 118 -3.09 -7.75 7.65
C ALA A 118 -2.39 -9.03 7.16
N PHE A 119 -2.13 -9.13 5.85
CA PHE A 119 -1.36 -10.24 5.29
C PHE A 119 0.04 -10.36 5.88
N ARG A 120 0.76 -9.25 6.04
CA ARG A 120 2.08 -9.22 6.69
C ARG A 120 2.01 -9.70 8.13
N ALA A 121 0.99 -9.27 8.89
CA ALA A 121 0.76 -9.75 10.25
C ALA A 121 0.55 -11.26 10.32
N VAL A 122 -0.30 -11.82 9.44
CA VAL A 122 -0.53 -13.26 9.38
C VAL A 122 0.75 -14.01 9.00
N LYS A 123 1.41 -13.56 7.94
CA LYS A 123 2.57 -14.27 7.37
C LYS A 123 3.82 -14.20 8.24
N ARG A 124 4.06 -13.08 8.93
CA ARG A 124 5.37 -12.78 9.54
C ARG A 124 5.33 -12.56 11.05
N MET A 125 4.15 -12.32 11.61
CA MET A 125 3.97 -12.04 13.05
C MET A 125 3.28 -13.19 13.79
N GLY A 126 3.01 -14.32 13.12
CA GLY A 126 2.40 -15.50 13.73
C GLY A 126 0.92 -15.31 14.08
N VAL A 127 0.25 -14.34 13.47
CA VAL A 127 -1.18 -14.11 13.68
C VAL A 127 -1.99 -15.12 12.88
N THR A 128 -2.66 -16.06 13.54
CA THR A 128 -3.42 -17.12 12.84
C THR A 128 -4.72 -16.61 12.22
N ASN A 129 -5.46 -15.78 12.96
CA ASN A 129 -6.76 -15.25 12.53
C ASN A 129 -6.80 -13.73 12.74
N PHE A 130 -6.29 -12.97 11.77
CA PHE A 130 -6.23 -11.51 11.89
C PHE A 130 -7.61 -10.86 12.11
N LYS A 131 -8.66 -11.47 11.56
CA LYS A 131 -10.06 -11.02 11.68
C LYS A 131 -10.56 -11.00 13.14
N ASP A 132 -10.11 -11.95 13.96
CA ASP A 132 -10.56 -12.09 15.35
C ASP A 132 -10.06 -10.94 16.24
N LEU A 133 -8.93 -10.34 15.82
CA LEU A 133 -8.30 -9.19 16.46
C LEU A 133 -9.07 -7.88 16.27
N GLY A 134 -10.19 -7.88 15.54
CA GLY A 134 -11.21 -6.84 15.58
C GLY A 134 -11.73 -6.39 14.22
N PRO A 135 -12.82 -5.59 14.22
CA PRO A 135 -13.26 -4.93 12.99
C PRO A 135 -12.23 -3.86 12.64
N TRP A 136 -11.30 -4.17 11.74
CA TRP A 136 -10.19 -3.28 11.41
C TRP A 136 -10.63 -2.04 10.64
N GLY A 137 -11.40 -2.22 9.56
CA GLY A 137 -11.91 -1.12 8.73
C GLY A 137 -10.81 -0.20 8.23
N ASP A 138 -11.12 1.10 8.10
CA ASP A 138 -10.17 2.14 7.71
C ASP A 138 -8.94 2.19 8.63
N ALA A 139 -7.75 2.38 8.04
CA ALA A 139 -6.47 2.47 8.72
C ALA A 139 -6.47 3.40 9.95
N LYS A 140 -7.09 4.59 9.85
CA LYS A 140 -7.16 5.58 10.94
C LYS A 140 -7.77 5.05 12.26
N ASN A 141 -8.56 3.98 12.18
CA ASN A 141 -9.23 3.36 13.32
C ASN A 141 -8.40 2.24 13.96
N TRP A 142 -7.36 1.73 13.28
CA TRP A 142 -6.64 0.52 13.69
C TRP A 142 -6.02 0.63 15.09
N ALA A 143 -5.39 1.75 15.42
CA ALA A 143 -4.82 1.96 16.75
C ALA A 143 -5.89 1.99 17.86
N GLY A 144 -7.10 2.48 17.55
CA GLY A 144 -8.22 2.46 18.49
C GLY A 144 -8.77 1.04 18.68
N ASN A 145 -8.98 0.34 17.56
CA ASN A 145 -9.49 -1.03 17.54
C ASN A 145 -8.53 -2.02 18.20
N ALA A 146 -7.23 -1.89 17.95
CA ALA A 146 -6.19 -2.69 18.57
C ALA A 146 -6.18 -2.53 20.10
N ARG A 147 -6.23 -1.28 20.60
CA ARG A 147 -6.33 -1.02 22.05
C ARG A 147 -7.59 -1.62 22.67
N ALA A 148 -8.73 -1.51 21.98
CA ALA A 148 -10.00 -2.09 22.45
C ALA A 148 -9.95 -3.63 22.55
N LYS A 149 -8.99 -4.25 21.86
CA LYS A 149 -8.74 -5.70 21.84
C LYS A 149 -7.57 -6.13 22.72
N GLY A 150 -7.03 -5.20 23.52
CA GLY A 150 -5.93 -5.49 24.45
C GLY A 150 -4.55 -5.56 23.81
N LEU A 151 -4.42 -5.22 22.52
CA LEU A 151 -3.14 -5.18 21.83
C LEU A 151 -2.32 -3.96 22.28
N THR A 152 -1.00 -4.12 22.30
CA THR A 152 -0.10 -3.04 22.67
C THR A 152 -0.05 -2.03 21.53
N VAL A 153 -0.37 -0.77 21.86
CA VAL A 153 -0.23 0.35 20.92
C VAL A 153 0.51 1.50 21.57
N ASN A 154 1.72 1.78 21.10
CA ASN A 154 2.62 2.77 21.68
C ASN A 154 3.35 3.58 20.58
N ASN A 155 4.43 4.26 20.94
CA ASN A 155 5.26 5.07 20.05
C ASN A 155 6.66 4.49 19.83
N THR A 156 6.86 3.23 20.21
CA THR A 156 8.11 2.51 20.06
C THR A 156 8.06 1.72 18.76
N ALA A 157 8.84 2.14 17.77
CA ALA A 157 9.01 1.38 16.54
C ALA A 157 9.74 0.06 16.84
N ALA A 158 9.30 -1.01 16.20
CA ALA A 158 9.98 -2.30 16.25
C ALA A 158 9.82 -3.01 14.90
N PRO A 159 10.85 -3.74 14.41
CA PRO A 159 10.67 -4.68 13.31
C PRO A 159 9.52 -5.64 13.62
N GLY A 160 8.64 -5.84 12.64
CA GLY A 160 7.43 -6.63 12.84
C GLY A 160 6.30 -5.89 13.53
N ALA A 161 6.34 -4.57 13.74
CA ALA A 161 5.17 -3.80 14.16
C ALA A 161 4.34 -3.33 12.94
N ILE A 162 3.08 -2.94 13.18
CA ILE A 162 2.28 -2.19 12.20
C ILE A 162 2.36 -0.70 12.54
N ALA A 163 2.93 0.10 11.64
CA ALA A 163 2.91 1.55 11.73
C ALA A 163 1.53 2.06 11.31
N CYS A 164 0.84 2.79 12.18
CA CYS A 164 -0.46 3.41 11.90
C CYS A 164 -0.40 4.93 11.96
N SER A 165 -0.94 5.57 10.93
CA SER A 165 -1.17 7.00 10.84
C SER A 165 -2.65 7.30 10.62
N GLY A 166 -3.14 8.35 11.29
CA GLY A 166 -4.48 8.89 11.08
C GLY A 166 -4.54 9.97 10.00
N GLU A 167 -3.43 10.24 9.29
CA GLU A 167 -3.35 11.25 8.24
C GLU A 167 -4.15 10.83 6.99
N GLY A 168 -4.86 11.78 6.37
CA GLY A 168 -5.72 11.53 5.21
C GLY A 168 -7.12 11.02 5.54
N THR A 169 -7.97 10.86 4.52
CA THR A 169 -9.39 10.50 4.67
C THR A 169 -9.59 9.15 5.35
N TYR A 170 -8.75 8.17 5.03
CA TYR A 170 -8.84 6.79 5.52
C TYR A 170 -7.74 6.43 6.53
N GLY A 171 -6.75 7.30 6.75
CA GLY A 171 -5.51 6.93 7.43
C GLY A 171 -4.56 6.13 6.53
N HIS A 172 -3.44 5.69 7.10
CA HIS A 172 -2.50 4.78 6.44
C HIS A 172 -1.90 3.79 7.43
N VAL A 173 -1.67 2.56 6.99
CA VAL A 173 -0.96 1.54 7.75
C VAL A 173 0.11 0.88 6.90
N GLY A 174 1.22 0.46 7.52
CA GLY A 174 2.27 -0.28 6.86
C GLY A 174 3.00 -1.21 7.83
N PHE A 175 3.71 -2.19 7.28
CA PHE A 175 4.52 -3.13 8.05
C PHE A 175 5.91 -2.56 8.28
N VAL A 176 6.37 -2.54 9.53
CA VAL A 176 7.73 -2.09 9.87
C VAL A 176 8.69 -3.24 9.63
N HIS A 177 9.56 -3.08 8.64
CA HIS A 177 10.57 -4.08 8.32
C HIS A 177 11.83 -3.90 9.17
N ALA A 178 12.34 -2.67 9.28
CA ALA A 178 13.53 -2.36 10.06
C ALA A 178 13.37 -1.03 10.80
N VAL A 179 14.18 -0.85 11.84
CA VAL A 179 14.27 0.39 12.62
C VAL A 179 15.73 0.79 12.71
N ASP A 180 16.03 2.03 12.36
CA ASP A 180 17.36 2.62 12.50
C ASP A 180 17.22 4.01 13.13
N GLY A 181 17.57 4.11 14.42
CA GLY A 181 17.36 5.30 15.22
C GLY A 181 15.90 5.79 15.18
N GLY A 182 15.70 7.01 14.66
CA GLY A 182 14.37 7.64 14.53
C GLY A 182 13.63 7.30 13.24
N GLN A 183 14.18 6.44 12.39
CA GLN A 183 13.64 6.07 11.08
C GLN A 183 13.13 4.63 11.11
N ILE A 184 12.10 4.36 10.31
CA ILE A 184 11.63 3.01 10.01
C ILE A 184 11.75 2.75 8.51
N THR A 185 12.16 1.55 8.14
CA THR A 185 11.92 1.03 6.79
C THR A 185 10.56 0.34 6.81
N MET A 186 9.62 0.86 6.02
CA MET A 186 8.22 0.42 6.01
C MET A 186 7.84 -0.14 4.65
N GLU A 187 7.08 -1.23 4.65
CA GLU A 187 6.43 -1.82 3.47
C GLU A 187 4.93 -1.50 3.48
N ASP A 188 4.36 -1.15 2.33
CA ASP A 188 2.93 -0.94 2.19
C ASP A 188 2.38 -1.30 0.80
N TYR A 189 1.06 -1.23 0.70
CA TYR A 189 0.34 -1.15 -0.56
C TYR A 189 -0.42 0.17 -0.63
N ASN A 190 -0.61 0.69 -1.84
CA ASN A 190 -1.35 1.94 -2.06
C ASN A 190 -0.76 3.14 -1.29
N GLY A 191 0.55 3.14 -1.07
CA GLY A 191 1.32 4.18 -0.41
C GLY A 191 2.56 4.53 -1.21
N PHE A 192 3.72 4.00 -0.82
CA PHE A 192 5.00 4.29 -1.48
C PHE A 192 5.02 3.92 -2.97
N GLY A 193 4.42 2.78 -3.32
CA GLY A 193 4.36 2.29 -4.71
C GLY A 193 3.34 3.03 -5.60
N GLY A 194 2.53 3.91 -5.00
CA GLY A 194 1.39 4.55 -5.66
C GLY A 194 0.17 3.64 -5.74
N ASN A 195 -0.80 4.05 -6.56
CA ASN A 195 -2.15 3.47 -6.55
C ASN A 195 -2.15 1.95 -6.71
N GLU A 196 -2.69 1.25 -5.70
CA GLU A 196 -2.88 -0.21 -5.67
C GLU A 196 -1.61 -1.04 -5.89
N LYS A 197 -0.44 -0.45 -5.60
CA LYS A 197 0.86 -1.10 -5.81
C LYS A 197 1.60 -1.29 -4.50
N TYR A 198 2.38 -2.37 -4.44
CA TYR A 198 3.41 -2.58 -3.43
C TYR A 198 4.46 -1.47 -3.50
N GLY A 199 4.91 -1.01 -2.34
CA GLY A 199 6.11 -0.21 -2.23
C GLY A 199 6.73 -0.32 -0.85
N HIS A 200 7.92 0.25 -0.74
CA HIS A 200 8.64 0.35 0.51
C HIS A 200 9.47 1.64 0.54
N GLY A 201 9.79 2.11 1.73
CA GLY A 201 10.59 3.32 1.89
C GLY A 201 10.95 3.61 3.34
N GLU A 202 11.88 4.54 3.52
CA GLU A 202 12.26 5.04 4.83
C GLU A 202 11.45 6.26 5.21
N VAL A 203 10.90 6.27 6.43
CA VAL A 203 10.13 7.38 6.98
C VAL A 203 10.44 7.58 8.46
N SER A 204 10.20 8.79 8.95
CA SER A 204 10.35 9.06 10.38
C SER A 204 9.32 8.31 11.21
N ALA A 205 9.80 7.58 12.21
CA ALA A 205 8.99 6.85 13.17
C ALA A 205 8.01 7.76 13.93
N ALA A 206 8.39 9.04 14.13
CA ALA A 206 7.61 10.02 14.87
C ALA A 206 6.23 10.33 14.25
N ARG A 207 6.02 9.98 12.98
CA ARG A 207 4.74 10.15 12.27
C ARG A 207 3.70 9.10 12.65
N TYR A 208 4.10 8.03 13.31
CA TYR A 208 3.27 6.84 13.50
C TYR A 208 3.04 6.51 14.98
N SER A 209 1.93 5.85 15.22
CA SER A 209 1.78 4.96 16.38
C SER A 209 2.03 3.52 15.92
N PHE A 210 2.55 2.68 16.79
CA PHE A 210 2.92 1.31 16.47
C PHE A 210 2.02 0.33 17.19
N ILE A 211 1.41 -0.57 16.42
CA ILE A 211 0.61 -1.68 16.91
C ILE A 211 1.52 -2.92 16.94
N HIS A 212 1.57 -3.58 18.09
CA HIS A 212 2.37 -4.79 18.32
C HIS A 212 1.40 -5.96 18.50
N LEU A 213 1.55 -7.02 17.69
CA LEU A 213 0.69 -8.22 17.69
C LEU A 213 1.44 -9.47 18.15
#